data_AF-R2VMB8-F1
#
_entry.id   AF-R2VMB8-F1
#
_cell.length_a   1.000
_cell.length_b   1.000
_cell.length_c   1.000
_cell.angle_alpha   90.00
_cell.angle_beta   90.00
_cell.angle_gamma   90.00
#
_symmetry.space_group_name_H-M   'P 1'
#
loop_
_entity.id
_entity.type
_entity.pdbx_description
1 polymer ?
#
loop_
_entity_poly.entity_id
_entity_poly.type
_entity_poly.pdbx_seq_one_letter_code
_entity_poly.pdbx_strand_id
1 'polypeptide(L)' 'MYEYKSEVLYTKTKWTTDKAEDSDLFELDNLINQRAQEGWELVTYSYMSTSLQLKGATLITFKKAR' A
#
# COMPACT_ATOMS: atom_id res chain seq x y z
N MET A 1 8.18 21.91 9.66
CA MET A 1 8.05 21.36 8.30
C MET A 1 7.26 20.06 8.41
N TYR A 2 6.38 19.73 7.46
CA TYR A 2 5.72 18.43 7.47
C TYR A 2 6.67 17.36 6.90
N GLU A 3 6.72 16.20 7.53
CA GLU A 3 7.51 15.06 7.06
C GLU A 3 6.55 14.01 6.47
N TYR A 4 6.85 13.58 5.25
CA TYR A 4 6.06 12.62 4.50
C TYR A 4 6.92 11.44 4.06
N LYS A 5 6.28 10.27 3.95
CA LYS A 5 6.88 9.04 3.43
C LYS A 5 5.90 8.38 2.46
N SER A 6 6.37 7.99 1.28
CA SER A 6 5.58 7.23 0.32
C SER A 6 6.18 5.85 0.10
N GLU A 7 5.34 4.82 0.10
CA GLU A 7 5.73 3.41 -0.04
C GLU A 7 4.87 2.73 -1.10
N VAL A 8 5.45 1.74 -1.79
CA VAL A 8 4.75 0.95 -2.79
C VAL A 8 4.61 -0.48 -2.27
N LEU A 9 3.37 -0.93 -2.13
CA LEU A 9 3.05 -2.31 -1.81
C LEU A 9 2.64 -3.03 -3.09
N TYR A 10 3.48 -3.96 -3.56
CA TYR A 10 3.17 -4.76 -4.74
C TYR A 10 2.20 -5.88 -4.37
N THR A 11 1.15 -6.08 -5.17
CA THR A 11 0.28 -7.25 -5.01
C THR A 11 1.00 -8.51 -5.49
N LYS A 12 0.50 -9.67 -5.06
CA LYS A 12 1.02 -10.95 -5.57
C LYS A 12 0.83 -11.06 -7.08
N THR A 13 1.73 -11.79 -7.74
CA THR A 13 1.60 -12.09 -9.17
C THR A 13 0.38 -12.97 -9.40
N LYS A 14 -0.57 -12.53 -10.20
CA LYS A 14 -1.79 -13.29 -10.50
C LYS A 14 -1.79 -13.73 -11.94
N TRP A 15 -2.21 -14.97 -12.20
CA TRP A 15 -2.33 -15.53 -13.54
C TRP A 15 -3.73 -15.38 -14.14
N THR A 16 -4.75 -15.10 -13.32
CA THR A 16 -6.16 -15.24 -13.70
C THR A 16 -7.06 -14.03 -13.40
N THR A 17 -6.60 -13.05 -12.61
CA THR A 17 -7.41 -11.89 -12.22
C THR A 17 -6.53 -10.72 -11.83
N ASP A 18 -7.00 -9.50 -12.10
CA ASP A 18 -6.36 -8.23 -11.74
C ASP A 18 -6.90 -7.66 -10.40
N LYS A 19 -7.91 -8.29 -9.79
CA LYS A 19 -8.51 -7.86 -8.53
C LYS A 19 -7.61 -8.12 -7.31
N ALA A 20 -7.75 -7.31 -6.26
CA ALA A 20 -7.13 -7.58 -4.96
C ALA A 20 -7.73 -8.83 -4.30
N GLU A 21 -6.90 -9.60 -3.58
CA GLU A 21 -7.30 -10.74 -2.76
C GLU A 21 -7.18 -10.40 -1.27
N ASP A 22 -7.82 -11.19 -0.42
CA ASP A 22 -7.76 -11.06 1.04
C ASP A 22 -6.31 -11.02 1.55
N SER A 23 -5.40 -11.74 0.90
CA SER A 23 -3.98 -11.73 1.29
C SER A 23 -3.27 -10.41 0.95
N ASP A 24 -3.65 -9.73 -0.13
CA ASP A 24 -3.14 -8.39 -0.46
C ASP A 24 -3.70 -7.35 0.53
N LEU A 25 -4.97 -7.50 0.94
CA LEU A 25 -5.61 -6.66 1.96
C LEU A 25 -4.92 -6.82 3.32
N PHE A 26 -4.62 -8.05 3.72
CA PHE A 26 -3.90 -8.33 4.96
C PHE A 26 -2.51 -7.70 4.99
N GLU A 27 -1.78 -7.74 3.88
CA GLU A 27 -0.47 -7.09 3.77
C GLU A 27 -0.57 -5.56 3.85
N LEU A 28 -1.61 -4.97 3.24
CA LEU A 28 -1.90 -3.53 3.34
C LEU A 28 -2.23 -3.12 4.78
N ASP A 29 -3.11 -3.87 5.45
CA ASP A 29 -3.49 -3.61 6.84
C ASP A 29 -2.28 -3.69 7.77
N ASN A 30 -1.43 -4.70 7.59
CA ASN A 30 -0.20 -4.83 8.39
C ASN A 30 0.74 -3.65 8.20
N LEU A 31 0.93 -3.19 6.95
CA LEU A 31 1.79 -2.05 6.66
C LEU A 31 1.24 -0.77 7.32
N ILE A 32 -0.06 -0.50 7.20
CA ILE A 32 -0.69 0.67 7.82
C ILE A 32 -0.54 0.62 9.34
N ASN A 33 -0.81 -0.53 9.97
CA ASN A 33 -0.70 -0.69 11.42
C ASN A 33 0.75 -0.56 11.91
N GLN A 34 1.72 -1.14 11.19
CA GLN A 34 3.14 -0.99 11.53
C GLN A 34 3.56 0.49 11.47
N ARG A 35 3.16 1.21 10.41
CA ARG A 35 3.50 2.64 10.27
C ARG A 35 2.81 3.50 11.33
N ALA A 36 1.58 3.18 11.71
CA ALA A 36 0.90 3.82 12.83
C ALA A 36 1.68 3.65 14.15
N GLN A 37 2.19 2.45 14.44
CA GLN A 37 3.03 2.20 15.62
C GLN A 37 4.37 2.95 15.59
N GLU A 38 4.91 3.19 14.40
CA GLU A 38 6.12 4.00 14.17
C GLU A 38 5.85 5.53 14.21
N GLY A 39 4.62 5.94 14.54
CA GLY A 39 4.21 7.34 14.62
C GLY A 39 4.01 7.98 13.25
N TRP A 40 3.46 7.24 12.29
CA TRP A 40 3.04 7.76 10.99
C TRP A 40 1.53 7.67 10.83
N GLU A 41 0.91 8.73 10.34
CA GLU A 41 -0.52 8.78 10.00
C GLU A 41 -0.71 8.51 8.51
N LEU A 42 -1.65 7.63 8.16
CA LEU A 42 -2.07 7.43 6.78
C LEU A 42 -2.71 8.70 6.22
N VAL A 43 -2.24 9.15 5.05
CA VAL A 43 -2.79 10.32 4.36
C VAL A 43 -3.66 9.90 3.19
N THR A 44 -3.14 9.03 2.32
CA THR A 44 -3.83 8.56 1.13
C THR A 44 -3.20 7.27 0.61
N TYR A 45 -3.97 6.51 -0.16
CA TYR A 45 -3.49 5.39 -0.94
C TYR A 45 -4.15 5.39 -2.32
N SER A 46 -3.44 4.85 -3.32
CA SER A 46 -3.93 4.71 -4.68
C SER A 46 -3.53 3.37 -5.26
N TYR A 47 -4.49 2.65 -5.82
CA TYR A 47 -4.23 1.42 -6.56
C TYR A 47 -3.79 1.74 -7.98
N MET A 48 -2.61 1.26 -8.35
CA MET A 48 -2.04 1.35 -9.68
C MET A 48 -2.10 -0.01 -10.34
N SER A 49 -2.94 -0.16 -11.37
CA SER A 49 -2.87 -1.32 -12.26
C SER A 49 -1.59 -1.20 -13.10
N THR A 50 -0.68 -2.16 -13.03
CA THR A 50 0.48 -2.14 -13.95
C THR A 50 0.10 -2.75 -15.30
N SER A 51 0.67 -2.22 -16.38
CA SER A 51 0.39 -2.67 -17.75
C SER A 51 0.79 -4.12 -18.02
N LEU A 52 1.64 -4.70 -17.16
CA LEU A 52 1.83 -6.14 -17.06
C LEU A 52 0.64 -6.68 -16.25
N GLN A 53 -0.33 -7.27 -16.95
CA GLN A 53 -1.62 -7.82 -16.49
C GLN A 53 -1.57 -8.80 -15.29
N LEU A 54 -0.41 -8.95 -14.65
CA LEU A 54 -0.09 -9.95 -13.65
C LEU A 54 0.26 -9.34 -12.28
N LYS A 55 0.49 -8.02 -12.14
CA LYS A 55 0.78 -7.38 -10.83
C LYS A 55 0.13 -6.02 -10.69
N GLY A 56 -0.63 -5.81 -9.62
CA GLY A 56 -1.01 -4.49 -9.15
C GLY A 56 0.03 -3.92 -8.19
N ALA A 57 -0.09 -2.63 -7.89
CA ALA A 57 0.66 -2.01 -6.80
C ALA A 57 -0.19 -0.94 -6.12
N THR A 58 -0.09 -0.82 -4.81
CA THR A 58 -0.72 0.25 -4.05
C THR A 58 0.35 1.24 -3.63
N LEU A 59 0.25 2.49 -4.10
CA LEU A 59 1.05 3.60 -3.60
C LEU A 59 0.38 4.14 -2.34
N ILE A 60 1.13 4.27 -1.26
CA ILE A 60 0.61 4.67 0.05
C ILE A 60 1.46 5.81 0.55
N THR A 61 0.82 6.89 1.00
CA THR A 61 1.52 8.05 1.55
C THR A 61 1.13 8.25 3.01
N PHE A 62 2.15 8.41 3.83
CA PHE A 62 2.06 8.69 5.26
C PHE A 62 2.66 10.05 5.59
N LYS A 63 2.22 10.60 6.71
CA LYS A 63 2.74 11.83 7.32
C LYS A 63 3.19 11.52 8.74
N LYS A 64 4.31 12.10 9.19
CA LYS A 64 4.78 11.89 10.56
C LYS A 64 3.76 12.47 11.56
N ALA A 65 3.30 11.63 12.50
CA ALA A 65 2.51 12.05 13.64
C ALA A 65 3.38 12.99 14.49
N ARG A 66 2.81 14.11 14.91
CA ARG A 66 3.53 15.10 15.74
C ARG A 66 3.67 14.62 17.18
#